data_AF-A0AAW9FR75-F1
#
_entry.id   AF-A0AAW9FR75-F1
#
_cell.length_a   1.000
_cell.length_b   1.000
_cell.length_c   1.000
_cell.angle_alpha   90.00
_cell.angle_beta   90.00
_cell.angle_gamma   90.00
#
_symmetry.space_group_name_H-M   'P 1'
#
loop_
_entity.id
_entity.type
_entity.pdbx_description
1 polymer ?
#
loop_
_entity_poly.entity_id
_entity_poly.type
_entity_poly.pdbx_seq_one_letter_code
_entity_poly.pdbx_strand_id
1 'polypeptide(L)'
;MNSFKFLLLMSSVGLSFPGSAAAIDALAINTSVISSLADTPPSEQQTEPNPAVVHLQVLLDRAGSSPGVIDGYLGDNLSKAIAGFEALQQLPVDGRLDADVIAKLVDNAPAVQRYEISEEDRQGIVDRIPKDYAEQAKMTGLGYTSIMEKLAERFHMHVGLIKALNPTAAFKPGETIAVTMSGDNKSGSVKRIEVHRKAGQAYAFAEDGSLLSVYPATIGSEESPSPTGTHKVKGVSRMPTYTYNPKINFQQGNNKKILKLPSGPNGPVGTVWIDLTEPTYGIHGTPEPELVGKVGSHGCVRLANWDVEELGAMVKPGVVVKFLD
;
A
#
# COMPACT_ATOMS: atom_id res chain seq x y z
N MET A 1 -49.73 -52.57 -43.80
CA MET A 1 -48.28 -52.77 -43.59
C MET A 1 -47.55 -51.51 -44.01
N ASN A 2 -46.62 -51.05 -43.17
CA ASN A 2 -45.63 -49.98 -43.39
C ASN A 2 -46.16 -48.53 -43.34
N SER A 3 -45.55 -47.57 -42.63
CA SER A 3 -44.42 -47.56 -41.70
C SER A 3 -44.51 -46.24 -40.90
N PHE A 4 -44.34 -46.30 -39.59
CA PHE A 4 -44.13 -45.13 -38.73
C PHE A 4 -42.79 -44.46 -39.09
N LYS A 5 -42.82 -43.18 -39.46
CA LYS A 5 -41.61 -42.34 -39.56
C LYS A 5 -41.40 -41.66 -38.20
N PHE A 6 -40.37 -42.11 -37.48
CA PHE A 6 -39.85 -41.49 -36.28
C PHE A 6 -39.02 -40.27 -36.69
N LEU A 7 -39.43 -39.06 -36.29
CA LEU A 7 -38.66 -37.84 -36.49
C LEU A 7 -37.71 -37.68 -35.29
N LEU A 8 -36.41 -37.90 -35.53
CA LEU A 8 -35.36 -37.76 -34.52
C LEU A 8 -35.11 -36.26 -34.27
N LEU A 9 -35.47 -35.76 -33.08
CA LEU A 9 -35.03 -34.44 -32.60
C LEU A 9 -33.55 -34.54 -32.22
N MET A 10 -32.67 -33.95 -33.03
CA MET A 10 -31.27 -33.74 -32.65
C MET A 10 -31.20 -32.51 -31.73
N SER A 11 -31.25 -32.73 -30.42
CA SER A 11 -30.92 -31.70 -29.44
C SER A 11 -29.41 -31.47 -29.45
N SER A 12 -28.98 -30.38 -30.09
CA SER A 12 -27.62 -29.87 -29.97
C SER A 12 -27.38 -29.36 -28.55
N VAL A 13 -26.78 -30.21 -27.70
CA VAL A 13 -26.22 -29.78 -26.42
C VAL A 13 -24.97 -28.97 -26.75
N GLY A 14 -25.11 -27.64 -26.72
CA GLY A 14 -23.96 -26.75 -26.70
C GLY A 14 -23.22 -26.95 -25.38
N LEU A 15 -22.05 -27.60 -25.42
CA LEU A 15 -21.10 -27.53 -24.32
C LEU A 15 -20.58 -26.10 -24.23
N SER A 16 -21.19 -25.30 -23.37
CA SER A 16 -20.60 -24.05 -22.89
C SER A 16 -19.39 -24.41 -22.03
N PHE A 17 -18.19 -24.34 -22.58
CA PHE A 17 -16.99 -24.32 -21.75
C PHE A 17 -17.02 -23.04 -20.93
N PRO A 18 -16.90 -23.09 -19.58
CA PRO A 18 -16.58 -21.89 -18.84
C PRO A 18 -15.23 -21.41 -19.36
N GLY A 19 -15.20 -20.23 -19.97
CA GLY A 19 -13.93 -19.61 -20.33
C GLY A 19 -13.11 -19.49 -19.05
N SER A 20 -11.96 -20.15 -18.97
CA SER A 20 -10.98 -19.85 -17.94
C SER A 20 -10.67 -18.36 -18.07
N ALA A 21 -11.05 -17.56 -17.07
CA ALA A 21 -10.50 -16.23 -16.92
C ALA A 21 -8.97 -16.39 -16.97
N ALA A 22 -8.33 -15.73 -17.93
CA ALA A 22 -6.89 -15.81 -18.05
C ALA A 22 -6.30 -15.16 -16.79
N ALA A 23 -5.46 -15.91 -16.06
CA ALA A 23 -4.77 -15.39 -14.89
C ALA A 23 -3.98 -14.12 -15.27
N ILE A 24 -3.97 -13.13 -14.39
CA ILE A 24 -3.19 -11.90 -14.58
C ILE A 24 -1.72 -12.25 -14.84
N ASP A 25 -1.12 -11.62 -15.85
CA ASP A 25 0.28 -11.81 -16.20
C ASP A 25 1.01 -10.49 -16.50
N ALA A 26 2.34 -10.56 -16.52
CA ALA A 26 3.20 -9.39 -16.72
C ALA A 26 3.04 -8.74 -18.11
N LEU A 27 2.73 -9.53 -19.15
CA LEU A 27 2.54 -9.00 -20.50
C LEU A 27 1.23 -8.22 -20.58
N ALA A 28 0.15 -8.77 -20.02
CA ALA A 28 -1.14 -8.10 -19.92
C ALA A 28 -1.02 -6.77 -19.19
N ILE A 29 -0.28 -6.71 -18.08
CA ILE A 29 -0.05 -5.45 -17.36
C ILE A 29 0.78 -4.48 -18.22
N ASN A 30 1.94 -4.91 -18.72
CA ASN A 30 2.86 -4.03 -19.45
C ASN A 30 2.33 -3.51 -20.79
N THR A 31 1.28 -4.12 -21.34
CA THR A 31 0.64 -3.71 -22.61
C THR A 31 -0.74 -3.10 -22.40
N SER A 32 -1.19 -2.97 -21.14
CA SER A 32 -2.46 -2.33 -20.83
C SER A 32 -2.43 -0.85 -21.20
N VAL A 33 -3.59 -0.32 -21.56
CA VAL A 33 -3.77 1.09 -21.89
C VAL A 33 -4.62 1.72 -20.80
N ILE A 34 -4.01 2.55 -19.94
CA ILE A 34 -4.72 3.14 -18.78
C ILE A 34 -5.93 4.00 -19.19
N SER A 35 -5.95 4.55 -20.41
CA SER A 35 -7.10 5.32 -20.90
C SER A 35 -8.36 4.48 -21.08
N SER A 36 -8.27 3.15 -21.09
CA SER A 36 -9.44 2.27 -21.10
C SER A 36 -10.17 2.24 -19.75
N LEU A 37 -9.56 2.78 -18.69
CA LEU A 37 -10.18 2.87 -17.36
C LEU A 37 -11.03 4.14 -17.21
N ALA A 38 -10.79 5.17 -18.02
CA ALA A 38 -11.63 6.37 -18.06
C ALA A 38 -13.08 5.96 -18.36
N ASP A 39 -14.03 6.52 -17.64
CA ASP A 39 -15.47 6.26 -17.74
C ASP A 39 -15.99 4.89 -17.24
N THR A 40 -15.17 4.07 -16.59
CA THR A 40 -15.67 2.81 -16.00
C THR A 40 -16.40 3.07 -14.68
N PRO A 41 -17.72 2.79 -14.55
CA PRO A 41 -18.41 2.88 -13.28
C PRO A 41 -17.83 1.83 -12.31
N PRO A 42 -17.68 2.15 -11.00
CA PRO A 42 -17.37 1.14 -10.01
C PRO A 42 -18.60 0.27 -9.77
N SER A 43 -18.89 -0.68 -10.67
CA SER A 43 -20.03 -1.59 -10.50
C SER A 43 -19.78 -2.98 -11.07
N GLU A 44 -18.93 -3.73 -10.38
CA GLU A 44 -19.16 -5.08 -9.87
C GLU A 44 -17.97 -5.38 -8.96
N GLN A 45 -18.15 -6.20 -7.92
CA GLN A 45 -17.06 -6.53 -7.02
C GLN A 45 -16.00 -7.29 -7.82
N GLN A 46 -14.93 -6.60 -8.24
CA GLN A 46 -13.84 -7.20 -9.00
C GLN A 46 -13.28 -8.37 -8.19
N THR A 47 -13.44 -9.58 -8.71
CA THR A 47 -12.97 -10.80 -8.06
C THR A 47 -11.50 -11.08 -8.35
N GLU A 48 -10.95 -10.43 -9.38
CA GLU A 48 -9.57 -10.58 -9.83
C GLU A 48 -8.94 -9.21 -10.10
N PRO A 49 -7.61 -9.05 -9.92
CA PRO A 49 -6.91 -7.82 -10.24
C PRO A 49 -7.01 -7.45 -11.73
N ASN A 50 -7.26 -6.19 -12.04
CA ASN A 50 -7.28 -5.67 -13.40
C ASN A 50 -5.86 -5.21 -13.84
N PRO A 51 -5.32 -5.74 -14.95
CA PRO A 51 -3.99 -5.37 -15.44
C PRO A 51 -3.77 -3.87 -15.66
N ALA A 52 -4.77 -3.16 -16.20
CA ALA A 52 -4.68 -1.72 -16.43
C ALA A 52 -4.67 -0.93 -15.12
N VAL A 53 -5.35 -1.43 -14.09
CA VAL A 53 -5.33 -0.80 -12.76
C VAL A 53 -3.96 -1.00 -12.09
N VAL A 54 -3.36 -2.19 -12.20
CA VAL A 54 -1.98 -2.41 -11.73
C VAL A 54 -1.02 -1.46 -12.43
N HIS A 55 -1.15 -1.31 -13.76
CA HIS A 55 -0.33 -0.38 -14.54
C HIS A 55 -0.49 1.06 -14.04
N LEU A 56 -1.72 1.55 -13.90
CA LEU A 56 -1.98 2.89 -13.37
C LEU A 56 -1.41 3.11 -11.96
N GLN A 57 -1.61 2.16 -11.05
CA GLN A 57 -1.06 2.23 -9.69
C GLN A 57 0.47 2.35 -9.69
N VAL A 58 1.16 1.60 -10.56
CA VAL A 58 2.62 1.72 -10.73
C VAL A 58 3.03 3.10 -11.26
N LEU A 59 2.28 3.67 -12.21
CA LEU A 59 2.59 5.01 -12.74
C LEU A 59 2.40 6.11 -11.68
N LEU A 60 1.37 6.00 -10.84
CA LEU A 60 1.12 6.93 -9.74
C LEU A 60 2.20 6.84 -8.66
N ASP A 61 2.57 5.62 -8.26
CA ASP A 61 3.68 5.34 -7.35
C ASP A 61 4.98 5.99 -7.87
N ARG A 62 5.32 5.76 -9.15
CA ARG A 62 6.45 6.43 -9.82
C ARG A 62 6.38 7.93 -9.84
N ALA A 63 5.19 8.51 -9.87
CA ALA A 63 5.00 9.96 -9.87
C ALA A 63 5.16 10.59 -8.48
N GLY A 64 5.25 9.80 -7.40
CA GLY A 64 5.28 10.30 -6.02
C GLY A 64 3.90 10.51 -5.42
N SER A 65 2.86 9.97 -6.06
CA SER A 65 1.52 9.87 -5.49
C SER A 65 1.23 8.40 -5.18
N SER A 66 1.58 7.98 -3.98
CA SER A 66 1.50 6.57 -3.60
C SER A 66 0.05 6.06 -3.65
N PRO A 67 -0.21 4.89 -4.27
CA PRO A 67 -1.48 4.18 -4.13
C PRO A 67 -1.58 3.39 -2.81
N GLY A 68 -0.53 3.42 -1.98
CA GLY A 68 -0.34 2.43 -0.93
C GLY A 68 0.01 1.11 -1.59
N VAL A 69 -0.70 0.04 -1.24
CA VAL A 69 -0.48 -1.26 -1.89
C VAL A 69 -0.93 -1.23 -3.35
N ILE A 70 -0.09 -1.74 -4.24
CA ILE A 70 -0.47 -2.07 -5.62
C ILE A 70 -1.18 -3.42 -5.57
N ASP A 71 -2.49 -3.42 -5.83
CA ASP A 71 -3.37 -4.57 -5.70
C ASP A 71 -4.17 -4.88 -6.97
N GLY A 72 -4.19 -3.95 -7.93
CA GLY A 72 -4.91 -4.07 -9.19
C GLY A 72 -6.42 -3.88 -9.09
N TYR A 73 -6.93 -3.32 -7.99
CA TYR A 73 -8.36 -3.09 -7.81
C TYR A 73 -8.71 -1.61 -7.88
N LEU A 74 -9.88 -1.32 -8.47
CA LEU A 74 -10.50 -0.01 -8.29
C LEU A 74 -10.88 0.16 -6.81
N GLY A 75 -10.53 1.29 -6.20
CA GLY A 75 -10.86 1.55 -4.81
C GLY A 75 -10.39 2.92 -4.33
N ASP A 76 -10.77 3.26 -3.09
CA ASP A 76 -10.59 4.61 -2.55
C ASP A 76 -9.13 5.09 -2.56
N ASN A 77 -8.16 4.20 -2.33
CA ASN A 77 -6.74 4.58 -2.36
C ASN A 77 -6.26 4.88 -3.79
N LEU A 78 -6.81 4.24 -4.82
CA LEU A 78 -6.52 4.61 -6.20
C LEU A 78 -7.05 6.02 -6.48
N SER A 79 -8.30 6.33 -6.09
CA SER A 79 -8.86 7.68 -6.26
C SER A 79 -8.07 8.73 -5.49
N LYS A 80 -7.60 8.41 -4.26
CA LYS A 80 -6.70 9.27 -3.48
C LYS A 80 -5.36 9.48 -4.19
N ALA A 81 -4.77 8.44 -4.76
CA ALA A 81 -3.51 8.55 -5.50
C ALA A 81 -3.68 9.40 -6.77
N ILE A 82 -4.81 9.29 -7.48
CA ILE A 82 -5.13 10.19 -8.59
C ILE A 82 -5.24 11.64 -8.08
N ALA A 83 -5.98 11.88 -6.98
CA ALA A 83 -6.11 13.21 -6.38
C ALA A 83 -4.76 13.80 -5.92
N GLY A 84 -3.88 12.97 -5.35
CA GLY A 84 -2.53 13.37 -4.98
C GLY A 84 -1.67 13.71 -6.20
N PHE A 85 -1.84 12.99 -7.31
CA PHE A 85 -1.14 13.27 -8.56
C PHE A 85 -1.66 14.56 -9.21
N GLU A 86 -2.97 14.78 -9.23
CA GLU A 86 -3.58 16.05 -9.64
C GLU A 86 -2.98 17.22 -8.85
N ALA A 87 -2.87 17.09 -7.52
CA ALA A 87 -2.24 18.09 -6.67
C ALA A 87 -0.76 18.32 -7.02
N LEU A 88 0.01 17.25 -7.26
CA LEU A 88 1.42 17.34 -7.69
C LEU A 88 1.56 18.06 -9.04
N GLN A 89 0.63 17.84 -9.97
CA GLN A 89 0.61 18.43 -11.30
C GLN A 89 -0.11 19.78 -11.38
N GLN A 90 -0.65 20.28 -10.27
CA GLN A 90 -1.46 21.50 -10.19
C GLN A 90 -2.71 21.45 -11.09
N LEU A 91 -3.31 20.26 -11.21
CA LEU A 91 -4.59 20.03 -11.89
C LEU A 91 -5.76 20.23 -10.91
N PRO A 92 -7.01 20.39 -11.41
CA PRO A 92 -8.20 20.28 -10.56
C PRO A 92 -8.19 18.97 -9.78
N VAL A 93 -8.41 19.04 -8.46
CA VAL A 93 -8.39 17.85 -7.59
C VAL A 93 -9.79 17.27 -7.47
N ASP A 94 -10.08 16.20 -8.22
CA ASP A 94 -11.35 15.47 -8.16
C ASP A 94 -11.18 13.93 -8.04
N GLY A 95 -9.94 13.44 -8.13
CA GLY A 95 -9.58 12.04 -7.95
C GLY A 95 -10.04 11.13 -9.07
N ARG A 96 -10.29 11.67 -10.27
CA ARG A 96 -10.77 10.91 -11.43
C ARG A 96 -9.69 10.79 -12.49
N LEU A 97 -9.62 9.61 -13.10
CA LEU A 97 -8.73 9.39 -14.24
C LEU A 97 -9.32 10.04 -15.50
N ASP A 98 -9.07 11.34 -15.67
CA ASP A 98 -9.46 12.09 -16.86
C ASP A 98 -8.31 12.22 -17.88
N ALA A 99 -8.59 12.90 -19.00
CA ALA A 99 -7.63 13.08 -20.08
C ALA A 99 -6.40 13.90 -19.66
N ASP A 100 -6.55 14.86 -18.74
CA ASP A 100 -5.46 15.72 -18.27
C ASP A 100 -4.51 14.93 -17.36
N VAL A 101 -5.06 14.09 -16.47
CA VAL A 101 -4.28 13.14 -15.65
C VAL A 101 -3.52 12.16 -16.54
N ILE A 102 -4.21 11.51 -17.49
CA ILE A 102 -3.59 10.54 -18.40
C ILE A 102 -2.44 11.19 -19.19
N ALA A 103 -2.64 12.40 -19.70
CA ALA A 103 -1.63 13.11 -20.50
C ALA A 103 -0.37 13.49 -19.70
N LYS A 104 -0.46 13.58 -18.37
CA LYS A 104 0.67 13.93 -17.48
C LYS A 104 1.42 12.72 -16.95
N LEU A 105 0.83 11.52 -16.96
CA LEU A 105 1.50 10.30 -16.49
C LEU A 105 2.59 9.89 -17.48
N VAL A 106 3.81 9.70 -16.97
CA VAL A 106 4.95 9.25 -17.77
C VAL A 106 4.95 7.74 -17.87
N ASP A 107 4.54 7.22 -19.02
CA ASP A 107 4.48 5.78 -19.32
C ASP A 107 5.54 5.38 -20.35
N ASN A 108 6.79 5.25 -19.90
CA ASN A 108 7.95 4.99 -20.76
C ASN A 108 8.78 3.77 -20.32
N ALA A 109 8.30 3.02 -19.33
CA ALA A 109 8.98 1.84 -18.79
C ALA A 109 7.95 0.78 -18.35
N PRO A 110 8.27 -0.52 -18.49
CA PRO A 110 7.37 -1.60 -18.07
C PRO A 110 6.90 -1.43 -16.62
N ALA A 111 5.61 -1.63 -16.35
CA ALA A 111 5.06 -1.58 -14.99
C ALA A 111 5.43 -2.82 -14.14
N VAL A 112 5.73 -3.95 -14.80
CA VAL A 112 6.16 -5.21 -14.17
C VAL A 112 7.47 -5.67 -14.80
N GLN A 113 8.38 -6.14 -13.94
CA GLN A 113 9.69 -6.66 -14.31
C GLN A 113 9.91 -8.08 -13.77
N ARG A 114 10.96 -8.74 -14.28
CA ARG A 114 11.44 -10.01 -13.75
C ARG A 114 12.43 -9.75 -12.62
N TYR A 115 12.28 -10.45 -11.51
CA TYR A 115 13.18 -10.41 -10.37
C TYR A 115 13.63 -11.81 -10.00
N GLU A 116 14.94 -12.04 -9.90
CA GLU A 116 15.51 -13.28 -9.37
C GLU A 116 15.63 -13.17 -7.86
N ILE A 117 14.96 -14.08 -7.14
CA ILE A 117 14.99 -14.12 -5.68
C ILE A 117 16.42 -14.49 -5.25
N SER A 118 17.04 -13.63 -4.46
CA SER A 118 18.40 -13.80 -3.97
C SER A 118 18.42 -14.52 -2.61
N GLU A 119 19.58 -15.01 -2.17
CA GLU A 119 19.73 -15.53 -0.80
C GLU A 119 19.56 -14.44 0.28
N GLU A 120 19.76 -13.17 -0.05
CA GLU A 120 19.51 -12.06 0.86
C GLU A 120 18.02 -11.87 1.17
N ASP A 121 17.14 -12.25 0.23
CA ASP A 121 15.70 -12.19 0.43
C ASP A 121 15.22 -13.17 1.52
N ARG A 122 16.02 -14.20 1.85
CA ARG A 122 15.74 -15.13 2.97
C ARG A 122 16.12 -14.54 4.34
N GLN A 123 16.93 -13.49 4.40
CA GLN A 123 17.38 -12.93 5.67
C GLN A 123 16.26 -12.16 6.38
N GLY A 124 16.24 -12.27 7.72
CA GLY A 124 15.27 -11.56 8.56
C GLY A 124 13.86 -12.16 8.56
N ILE A 125 13.68 -13.36 7.98
CA ILE A 125 12.43 -14.10 8.05
C ILE A 125 12.29 -14.77 9.42
N VAL A 126 11.10 -14.67 10.02
CA VAL A 126 10.72 -15.33 11.27
C VAL A 126 9.53 -16.26 11.04
N ASP A 127 9.41 -17.34 11.81
CA ASP A 127 8.37 -18.35 11.56
C ASP A 127 6.94 -17.81 11.70
N ARG A 128 6.71 -16.88 12.64
CA ARG A 128 5.43 -16.21 12.88
C ARG A 128 5.59 -15.00 13.78
N ILE A 129 4.67 -14.04 13.66
CA ILE A 129 4.46 -12.95 14.64
C ILE A 129 3.20 -13.25 15.48
N PRO A 130 3.31 -13.54 16.78
CA PRO A 130 2.15 -13.72 17.65
C PRO A 130 1.32 -12.43 17.74
N LYS A 131 -0.01 -12.54 17.92
CA LYS A 131 -0.86 -11.36 18.17
C LYS A 131 -0.67 -10.75 19.57
N ASP A 132 -0.22 -11.54 20.54
CA ASP A 132 -0.05 -11.10 21.92
C ASP A 132 1.28 -10.35 22.10
N TYR A 133 1.22 -9.11 22.60
CA TYR A 133 2.39 -8.27 22.80
C TYR A 133 3.37 -8.81 23.84
N ALA A 134 2.92 -9.57 24.84
CA ALA A 134 3.83 -10.21 25.79
C ALA A 134 4.61 -11.35 25.16
N GLU A 135 4.06 -12.02 24.14
CA GLU A 135 4.81 -13.01 23.36
C GLU A 135 5.76 -12.33 22.37
N GLN A 136 5.31 -11.27 21.69
CA GLN A 136 6.19 -10.46 20.82
C GLN A 136 7.39 -9.89 21.59
N ALA A 137 7.20 -9.45 22.84
CA ALA A 137 8.28 -8.92 23.69
C ALA A 137 9.39 -9.93 24.02
N LYS A 138 9.14 -11.23 23.85
CA LYS A 138 10.14 -12.31 24.05
C LYS A 138 10.91 -12.65 22.78
N MET A 139 10.50 -12.12 21.62
CA MET A 139 11.14 -12.39 20.35
C MET A 139 12.47 -11.64 20.22
N THR A 140 13.33 -12.08 19.31
CA THR A 140 14.59 -11.37 18.97
C THR A 140 14.35 -10.18 18.04
N GLY A 141 13.32 -10.25 17.20
CA GLY A 141 12.91 -9.22 16.24
C GLY A 141 11.54 -9.53 15.65
N LEU A 142 10.85 -8.50 15.18
CA LEU A 142 9.55 -8.61 14.50
C LEU A 142 9.75 -8.55 12.98
N GLY A 143 10.49 -9.54 12.45
CA GLY A 143 10.82 -9.67 11.03
C GLY A 143 9.61 -10.00 10.14
N TYR A 144 9.86 -10.11 8.83
CA TYR A 144 8.86 -10.63 7.89
C TYR A 144 8.60 -12.12 8.15
N THR A 145 7.41 -12.61 7.86
CA THR A 145 7.03 -14.02 8.06
C THR A 145 7.24 -14.89 6.83
N SER A 146 7.50 -14.29 5.66
CA SER A 146 7.84 -15.01 4.44
C SER A 146 8.66 -14.18 3.46
N ILE A 147 9.36 -14.84 2.54
CA ILE A 147 10.04 -14.18 1.40
C ILE A 147 9.00 -13.43 0.55
N MET A 148 7.83 -14.02 0.30
CA MET A 148 6.76 -13.39 -0.46
C MET A 148 6.30 -12.07 0.15
N GLU A 149 6.10 -12.02 1.47
CA GLU A 149 5.75 -10.78 2.20
C GLU A 149 6.86 -9.73 2.10
N LYS A 150 8.12 -10.12 2.33
CA LYS A 150 9.28 -9.22 2.19
C LYS A 150 9.38 -8.63 0.79
N LEU A 151 9.18 -9.45 -0.24
CA LEU A 151 9.20 -9.00 -1.64
C LEU A 151 7.97 -8.16 -1.99
N ALA A 152 6.79 -8.49 -1.46
CA ALA A 152 5.60 -7.67 -1.62
C ALA A 152 5.83 -6.26 -1.07
N GLU A 153 6.35 -6.13 0.15
CA GLU A 153 6.75 -4.85 0.75
C GLU A 153 7.80 -4.12 -0.09
N ARG A 154 8.87 -4.82 -0.51
CA ARG A 154 9.94 -4.22 -1.33
C ARG A 154 9.47 -3.64 -2.66
N PHE A 155 8.47 -4.27 -3.29
CA PHE A 155 7.94 -3.85 -4.59
C PHE A 155 6.58 -3.13 -4.48
N HIS A 156 6.17 -2.75 -3.26
CA HIS A 156 4.92 -2.02 -2.97
C HIS A 156 3.66 -2.79 -3.39
N MET A 157 3.70 -4.12 -3.38
CA MET A 157 2.61 -4.99 -3.82
C MET A 157 1.75 -5.46 -2.65
N HIS A 158 0.47 -5.69 -2.92
CA HIS A 158 -0.34 -6.56 -2.08
C HIS A 158 0.13 -8.02 -2.21
N VAL A 159 0.18 -8.77 -1.10
CA VAL A 159 0.58 -10.19 -1.10
C VAL A 159 -0.29 -11.07 -2.01
N GLY A 160 -1.55 -10.70 -2.19
CA GLY A 160 -2.46 -11.34 -3.15
C GLY A 160 -2.06 -11.11 -4.61
N LEU A 161 -1.57 -9.91 -4.97
CA LEU A 161 -1.18 -9.60 -6.34
C LEU A 161 0.13 -10.30 -6.72
N ILE A 162 1.15 -10.26 -5.86
CA ILE A 162 2.41 -10.96 -6.15
C ILE A 162 2.19 -12.47 -6.29
N LYS A 163 1.27 -13.05 -5.50
CA LYS A 163 0.86 -14.46 -5.63
C LYS A 163 0.11 -14.71 -6.95
N ALA A 164 -0.83 -13.83 -7.30
CA ALA A 164 -1.60 -13.97 -8.54
C ALA A 164 -0.73 -13.88 -9.79
N LEU A 165 0.30 -13.02 -9.79
CA LEU A 165 1.28 -12.90 -10.87
C LEU A 165 2.27 -14.07 -10.94
N ASN A 166 2.41 -14.83 -9.86
CA ASN A 166 3.37 -15.92 -9.75
C ASN A 166 2.70 -17.19 -9.20
N PRO A 167 1.66 -17.72 -9.87
CA PRO A 167 0.79 -18.75 -9.30
C PRO A 167 1.50 -20.08 -9.02
N THR A 168 2.65 -20.31 -9.67
CA THR A 168 3.46 -21.53 -9.52
C THR A 168 4.75 -21.32 -8.71
N ALA A 169 5.04 -20.11 -8.23
CA ALA A 169 6.28 -19.83 -7.51
C ALA A 169 6.23 -20.39 -6.08
N ALA A 170 7.34 -20.96 -5.64
CA ALA A 170 7.52 -21.36 -4.24
C ALA A 170 8.13 -20.22 -3.39
N PHE A 171 8.52 -19.11 -4.03
CA PHE A 171 9.16 -17.94 -3.41
C PHE A 171 10.44 -18.32 -2.65
N LYS A 172 11.33 -19.04 -3.32
CA LYS A 172 12.65 -19.42 -2.80
C LYS A 172 13.78 -18.83 -3.64
N PRO A 173 14.99 -18.66 -3.06
CA PRO A 173 16.14 -18.17 -3.82
C PRO A 173 16.41 -18.99 -5.09
N GLY A 174 16.82 -18.29 -6.16
CA GLY A 174 17.05 -18.82 -7.50
C GLY A 174 15.80 -18.89 -8.39
N GLU A 175 14.59 -18.69 -7.86
CA GLU A 175 13.39 -18.53 -8.69
C GLU A 175 13.33 -17.13 -9.29
N THR A 176 12.87 -17.02 -10.54
CA THR A 176 12.54 -15.74 -11.14
C THR A 176 11.03 -15.52 -11.11
N ILE A 177 10.61 -14.41 -10.52
CA ILE A 177 9.21 -14.01 -10.39
C ILE A 177 8.94 -12.69 -11.14
N ALA A 178 7.69 -12.42 -11.44
CA ALA A 178 7.20 -11.13 -11.90
C ALA A 178 6.84 -10.24 -10.69
N VAL A 179 7.37 -9.03 -10.63
CA VAL A 179 7.10 -8.03 -9.59
C VAL A 179 6.86 -6.68 -10.23
N THR A 180 6.11 -5.82 -9.56
CA THR A 180 5.96 -4.42 -9.97
C THR A 180 7.31 -3.72 -9.98
N MET A 181 7.45 -2.78 -10.91
CA MET A 181 8.60 -1.91 -10.99
C MET A 181 8.20 -0.54 -10.43
N SER A 182 8.10 -0.48 -9.09
CA SER A 182 7.81 0.74 -8.32
C SER A 182 8.81 1.86 -8.60
N GLY A 183 8.43 3.09 -8.27
CA GLY A 183 9.26 4.27 -8.44
C GLY A 183 10.47 4.32 -7.51
N ASP A 184 11.50 5.05 -7.94
CA ASP A 184 12.55 5.48 -7.01
C ASP A 184 11.96 6.42 -5.95
N ASN A 185 12.44 6.25 -4.71
CA ASN A 185 12.06 7.11 -3.60
C ASN A 185 12.28 8.58 -3.94
N LYS A 186 11.27 9.41 -3.67
CA LYS A 186 11.37 10.86 -3.72
C LYS A 186 12.43 11.36 -2.76
N SER A 187 13.08 12.43 -3.18
CA SER A 187 14.16 13.07 -2.46
C SER A 187 13.92 14.57 -2.36
N GLY A 188 14.57 15.21 -1.41
CA GLY A 188 14.38 16.63 -1.11
C GLY A 188 14.39 16.90 0.39
N SER A 189 14.15 18.14 0.76
CA SER A 189 13.96 18.54 2.15
C SER A 189 12.51 18.91 2.37
N VAL A 190 11.78 18.06 3.09
CA VAL A 190 10.43 18.40 3.56
C VAL A 190 10.56 19.51 4.60
N LYS A 191 9.74 20.56 4.47
CA LYS A 191 9.61 21.67 5.43
C LYS A 191 8.25 21.71 6.11
N ARG A 192 7.23 21.16 5.45
CA ARG A 192 5.86 21.08 5.96
C ARG A 192 5.22 19.75 5.54
N ILE A 193 4.53 19.12 6.47
CA ILE A 193 3.65 17.99 6.23
C ILE A 193 2.23 18.46 6.50
N GLU A 194 1.29 18.14 5.61
CA GLU A 194 -0.13 18.30 5.86
C GLU A 194 -0.82 16.95 5.91
N VAL A 195 -1.52 16.70 7.00
CA VAL A 195 -2.30 15.49 7.25
C VAL A 195 -3.77 15.87 7.03
N HIS A 196 -4.31 15.45 5.89
CA HIS A 196 -5.70 15.71 5.49
C HIS A 196 -6.59 14.59 6.01
N ARG A 197 -7.28 14.84 7.13
CA ARG A 197 -8.00 13.81 7.90
C ARG A 197 -9.14 13.16 7.13
N LYS A 198 -10.03 13.95 6.51
CA LYS A 198 -11.16 13.38 5.74
C LYS A 198 -10.72 12.71 4.45
N ALA A 199 -9.70 13.28 3.79
CA ALA A 199 -9.14 12.68 2.59
C ALA A 199 -8.37 11.37 2.89
N GLY A 200 -7.89 11.19 4.12
CA GLY A 200 -7.07 10.03 4.49
C GLY A 200 -5.71 10.07 3.79
N GLN A 201 -5.04 11.23 3.79
CA GLN A 201 -3.78 11.43 3.07
C GLN A 201 -2.79 12.30 3.85
N ALA A 202 -1.50 12.08 3.58
CA ALA A 202 -0.40 12.92 4.05
C ALA A 202 0.36 13.52 2.86
N TYR A 203 0.54 14.84 2.88
CA TYR A 203 1.17 15.63 1.82
C TYR A 203 2.49 16.18 2.32
N ALA A 204 3.58 15.99 1.57
CA ALA A 204 4.92 16.42 1.95
C ALA A 204 5.40 17.58 1.07
N PHE A 205 5.64 18.74 1.66
CA PHE A 205 5.97 19.97 0.94
C PHE A 205 7.41 20.42 1.20
N ALA A 206 8.04 20.97 0.16
CA ALA A 206 9.31 21.67 0.23
C ALA A 206 9.16 23.10 0.77
N GLU A 207 10.28 23.83 0.84
CA GLU A 207 10.34 25.19 1.40
C GLU A 207 9.59 26.23 0.55
N ASP A 208 9.66 26.11 -0.77
CA ASP A 208 8.99 26.98 -1.74
C ASP A 208 7.49 26.68 -1.89
N GLY A 209 6.98 25.71 -1.14
CA GLY A 209 5.59 25.27 -1.21
C GLY A 209 5.29 24.25 -2.30
N SER A 210 6.29 23.81 -3.07
CA SER A 210 6.11 22.68 -3.99
C SER A 210 5.82 21.39 -3.22
N LEU A 211 4.96 20.57 -3.80
CA LEU A 211 4.61 19.25 -3.28
C LEU A 211 5.63 18.23 -3.78
N LEU A 212 6.24 17.49 -2.86
CA LEU A 212 7.27 16.48 -3.16
C LEU A 212 6.64 15.09 -3.33
N SER A 213 5.67 14.77 -2.49
CA SER A 213 5.00 13.47 -2.47
C SER A 213 3.66 13.53 -1.73
N VAL A 214 2.79 12.57 -2.04
CA VAL A 214 1.49 12.36 -1.39
C VAL A 214 1.32 10.88 -1.07
N TYR A 215 0.86 10.58 0.14
CA TYR A 215 0.67 9.22 0.63
C TYR A 215 -0.76 9.00 1.12
N PRO A 216 -1.37 7.83 0.86
CA PRO A 216 -2.57 7.45 1.57
C PRO A 216 -2.21 7.16 3.02
N ALA A 217 -3.12 7.50 3.92
CA ALA A 217 -2.89 7.37 5.34
C ALA A 217 -4.14 6.83 6.04
N THR A 218 -3.93 5.93 6.99
CA THR A 218 -4.92 5.74 8.05
C THR A 218 -4.68 6.80 9.11
N ILE A 219 -5.72 7.59 9.36
CA ILE A 219 -5.71 8.67 10.34
C ILE A 219 -6.77 8.32 11.41
N GLY A 220 -6.59 8.80 12.64
CA GLY A 220 -7.36 8.40 13.82
C GLY A 220 -8.87 8.36 13.58
N SER A 221 -9.53 7.34 14.15
CA SER A 221 -11.00 7.21 14.06
C SER A 221 -11.72 8.29 14.86
N GLU A 222 -13.04 8.41 14.70
CA GLU A 222 -13.84 9.28 15.58
C GLU A 222 -13.73 8.88 17.06
N GLU A 223 -13.57 7.58 17.34
CA GLU A 223 -13.41 7.04 18.70
C GLU A 223 -12.00 7.29 19.28
N SER A 224 -11.00 7.50 18.42
CA SER A 224 -9.62 7.79 18.81
C SER A 224 -9.02 8.79 17.81
N PRO A 225 -9.43 10.07 17.90
CA PRO A 225 -9.11 11.06 16.89
C PRO A 225 -7.63 11.42 16.92
N SER A 226 -7.08 11.69 15.73
CA SER A 226 -5.76 12.30 15.61
C SER A 226 -5.74 13.70 16.22
N PRO A 227 -4.54 14.24 16.53
CA PRO A 227 -4.40 15.60 17.05
C PRO A 227 -4.97 16.64 16.07
N THR A 228 -5.27 17.82 16.59
CA THR A 228 -5.74 18.96 15.79
C THR A 228 -4.70 20.09 15.80
N GLY A 229 -4.73 20.92 14.77
CA GLY A 229 -3.88 22.10 14.70
C GLY A 229 -2.48 21.79 14.16
N THR A 230 -1.47 22.47 14.72
CA THR A 230 -0.10 22.47 14.19
C THR A 230 0.88 21.95 15.23
N HIS A 231 1.66 20.95 14.83
CA HIS A 231 2.74 20.35 15.60
C HIS A 231 4.06 20.47 14.85
N LYS A 232 5.13 19.98 15.48
CA LYS A 232 6.45 19.86 14.84
C LYS A 232 6.97 18.45 15.00
N VAL A 233 7.83 18.05 14.06
CA VAL A 233 8.62 16.82 14.20
C VAL A 233 9.66 17.02 15.30
N LYS A 234 9.69 16.13 16.29
CA LYS A 234 10.73 16.08 17.32
C LYS A 234 11.93 15.25 16.90
N GLY A 235 11.71 14.18 16.13
CA GLY A 235 12.75 13.28 15.69
C GLY A 235 12.22 12.20 14.76
N VAL A 236 13.13 11.51 14.09
CA VAL A 236 12.84 10.36 13.24
C VAL A 236 13.64 9.17 13.76
N SER A 237 12.96 8.07 14.10
CA SER A 237 13.57 6.82 14.52
C SER A 237 13.38 5.77 13.45
N ARG A 238 14.48 5.21 12.95
CA ARG A 238 14.48 4.09 11.99
C ARG A 238 14.59 2.77 12.74
N MET A 239 13.84 1.76 12.29
CA MET A 239 13.70 0.45 12.92
C MET A 239 13.51 0.55 14.45
N PRO A 240 12.52 1.32 14.93
CA PRO A 240 12.34 1.55 16.35
C PRO A 240 11.95 0.27 17.11
N THR A 241 12.41 0.13 18.35
CA THR A 241 11.72 -0.73 19.33
C THR A 241 10.42 -0.06 19.77
N TYR A 242 9.40 -0.83 20.16
CA TYR A 242 8.13 -0.28 20.63
C TYR A 242 7.94 -0.46 22.13
N THR A 243 7.67 0.63 22.85
CA THR A 243 7.32 0.58 24.29
C THR A 243 5.80 0.65 24.43
N TYR A 244 5.19 -0.50 24.71
CA TYR A 244 3.76 -0.59 24.98
C TYR A 244 3.46 -0.25 26.44
N ASN A 245 2.54 0.67 26.66
CA ASN A 245 2.01 0.98 27.99
C ASN A 245 0.47 0.93 27.97
N PRO A 246 -0.17 -0.06 28.61
CA PRO A 246 -1.62 -0.22 28.57
C PRO A 246 -2.40 0.93 29.21
N LYS A 247 -1.74 1.76 30.03
CA LYS A 247 -2.37 2.94 30.65
C LYS A 247 -2.35 4.18 29.74
N ILE A 248 -1.55 4.17 28.69
CA ILE A 248 -1.33 5.31 27.79
C ILE A 248 -1.85 4.99 26.38
N ASN A 249 -1.56 3.79 25.87
CA ASN A 249 -1.94 3.38 24.52
C ASN A 249 -3.38 2.84 24.48
N PHE A 250 -3.52 1.55 24.76
CA PHE A 250 -4.77 0.79 24.82
C PHE A 250 -4.46 -0.55 25.50
N GLN A 251 -5.47 -1.28 25.97
CA GLN A 251 -5.25 -2.62 26.51
C GLN A 251 -5.33 -3.68 25.40
N GLN A 252 -4.16 -4.14 24.92
CA GLN A 252 -4.02 -5.29 24.03
C GLN A 252 -4.18 -6.59 24.81
N GLY A 253 -5.27 -7.33 24.56
CA GLY A 253 -5.54 -8.60 25.23
C GLY A 253 -5.55 -8.46 26.76
N ASN A 254 -4.81 -9.35 27.44
CA ASN A 254 -4.68 -9.37 28.90
C ASN A 254 -3.43 -8.63 29.41
N ASN A 255 -2.76 -7.86 28.55
CA ASN A 255 -1.50 -7.22 28.89
C ASN A 255 -1.69 -5.96 29.75
N LYS A 256 -1.43 -6.08 31.06
CA LYS A 256 -1.58 -5.02 32.07
C LYS A 256 -0.27 -4.34 32.50
N LYS A 257 0.86 -4.75 31.93
CA LYS A 257 2.20 -4.23 32.26
C LYS A 257 2.83 -3.52 31.08
N ILE A 258 3.81 -2.66 31.36
CA ILE A 258 4.66 -2.07 30.32
C ILE A 258 5.47 -3.20 29.68
N LEU A 259 5.51 -3.22 28.35
CA LEU A 259 6.26 -4.19 27.55
C LEU A 259 7.18 -3.44 26.59
N LYS A 260 8.35 -4.01 26.31
CA LYS A 260 9.26 -3.53 25.28
C LYS A 260 9.34 -4.58 24.19
N LEU A 261 8.82 -4.25 23.02
CA LEU A 261 8.83 -5.11 21.86
C LEU A 261 10.10 -4.81 21.04
N PRO A 262 10.75 -5.84 20.49
CA PRO A 262 11.93 -5.63 19.65
C PRO A 262 11.53 -4.94 18.33
N SER A 263 12.52 -4.43 17.61
CA SER A 263 12.29 -3.79 16.31
C SER A 263 12.02 -4.81 15.20
N GLY A 264 11.46 -4.33 14.10
CA GLY A 264 11.23 -5.11 12.90
C GLY A 264 10.13 -4.48 12.03
N PRO A 265 10.06 -4.82 10.73
CA PRO A 265 9.04 -4.31 9.82
C PRO A 265 7.62 -4.68 10.26
N ASN A 266 7.47 -5.81 10.96
CA ASN A 266 6.20 -6.23 11.54
C ASN A 266 5.95 -5.70 12.96
N GLY A 267 6.72 -4.70 13.40
CA GLY A 267 6.50 -4.02 14.66
C GLY A 267 5.24 -3.14 14.65
N PRO A 268 4.63 -2.83 15.81
CA PRO A 268 3.40 -2.04 15.87
C PRO A 268 3.44 -0.65 15.22
N VAL A 269 4.63 -0.10 15.02
CA VAL A 269 4.87 1.20 14.38
C VAL A 269 5.68 1.08 13.09
N GLY A 270 5.80 -0.13 12.55
CA GLY A 270 6.54 -0.42 11.33
C GLY A 270 8.02 -0.06 11.39
N THR A 271 8.58 0.28 10.22
CA THR A 271 10.03 0.51 10.04
C THR A 271 10.49 1.92 10.40
N VAL A 272 9.59 2.90 10.49
CA VAL A 272 9.93 4.29 10.86
C VAL A 272 8.89 4.89 11.79
N TRP A 273 9.36 5.63 12.80
CA TRP A 273 8.56 6.49 13.66
C TRP A 273 9.03 7.94 13.53
N ILE A 274 8.13 8.83 13.09
CA ILE A 274 8.33 10.29 13.06
C ILE A 274 7.58 10.87 14.27
N ASP A 275 8.34 11.21 15.31
CA ASP A 275 7.81 11.72 16.58
C ASP A 275 7.29 13.15 16.44
N LEU A 276 6.10 13.44 16.97
CA LEU A 276 5.53 14.78 16.98
C LEU A 276 5.67 15.44 18.35
N THR A 277 5.58 16.77 18.39
CA THR A 277 5.52 17.54 19.64
C THR A 277 4.28 17.24 20.47
N GLU A 278 3.24 16.67 19.86
CA GLU A 278 2.09 16.14 20.59
C GLU A 278 2.49 14.82 21.28
N PRO A 279 2.38 14.72 22.62
CA PRO A 279 2.78 13.51 23.33
C PRO A 279 2.06 12.27 22.80
N THR A 280 2.80 11.20 22.56
CA THR A 280 2.30 9.87 22.14
C THR A 280 1.82 9.75 20.69
N TYR A 281 1.88 10.82 19.90
CA TYR A 281 1.50 10.81 18.50
C TYR A 281 2.69 10.87 17.55
N GLY A 282 2.56 10.18 16.43
CA GLY A 282 3.57 10.11 15.39
C GLY A 282 2.98 9.81 14.02
N ILE A 283 3.82 10.00 13.00
CA ILE A 283 3.61 9.42 11.67
C ILE A 283 4.49 8.17 11.58
N HIS A 284 3.93 7.02 11.25
CA HIS A 284 4.65 5.76 11.34
C HIS A 284 4.23 4.73 10.28
N GLY A 285 5.05 3.69 10.12
CA GLY A 285 4.80 2.56 9.22
C GLY A 285 3.82 1.54 9.80
N THR A 286 3.61 0.41 9.14
CA THR A 286 2.67 -0.62 9.64
C THR A 286 3.03 -2.02 9.18
N PRO A 287 2.74 -3.05 9.98
CA PRO A 287 2.81 -4.46 9.57
C PRO A 287 1.71 -4.89 8.58
N GLU A 288 0.75 -4.00 8.27
CA GLU A 288 -0.49 -4.32 7.56
C GLU A 288 -0.77 -3.22 6.52
N PRO A 289 0.12 -3.02 5.52
CA PRO A 289 0.01 -1.94 4.55
C PRO A 289 -1.31 -1.98 3.76
N GLU A 290 -1.90 -3.18 3.59
CA GLU A 290 -3.17 -3.37 2.91
C GLU A 290 -4.37 -2.74 3.63
N LEU A 291 -4.24 -2.40 4.91
CA LEU A 291 -5.28 -1.75 5.72
C LEU A 291 -5.16 -0.22 5.74
N VAL A 292 -4.09 0.35 5.18
CA VAL A 292 -3.90 1.80 5.09
C VAL A 292 -5.05 2.44 4.32
N GLY A 293 -5.71 3.42 4.94
CA GLY A 293 -6.87 4.12 4.37
C GLY A 293 -8.18 3.32 4.35
N LYS A 294 -8.21 2.09 4.91
CA LYS A 294 -9.41 1.21 4.95
C LYS A 294 -9.98 1.01 6.35
N VAL A 295 -9.17 1.18 7.39
CA VAL A 295 -9.57 1.09 8.80
C VAL A 295 -9.10 2.34 9.55
N GLY A 296 -9.75 2.65 10.67
CA GLY A 296 -9.29 3.71 11.59
C GLY A 296 -8.06 3.29 12.41
N SER A 297 -7.26 4.25 12.88
CA SER A 297 -6.18 4.03 13.86
C SER A 297 -6.59 4.48 15.26
N HIS A 298 -5.75 4.14 16.25
CA HIS A 298 -5.83 4.66 17.63
C HIS A 298 -5.15 6.04 17.73
N GLY A 299 -5.47 6.96 16.81
CA GLY A 299 -5.02 8.34 16.82
C GLY A 299 -3.76 8.69 16.00
N CYS A 300 -2.83 7.76 15.75
CA CYS A 300 -1.63 8.05 14.96
C CYS A 300 -1.87 8.09 13.45
N VAL A 301 -0.95 8.70 12.69
CA VAL A 301 -0.96 8.69 11.22
C VAL A 301 -0.13 7.49 10.75
N ARG A 302 -0.80 6.54 10.10
CA ARG A 302 -0.20 5.29 9.65
C ARG A 302 -0.09 5.27 8.14
N LEU A 303 1.12 5.01 7.64
CA LEU A 303 1.46 4.82 6.22
C LEU A 303 1.98 3.39 6.01
N ALA A 304 2.11 2.97 4.75
CA ALA A 304 2.88 1.76 4.45
C ALA A 304 4.36 1.96 4.83
N ASN A 305 5.11 0.87 5.05
CA ASN A 305 6.51 0.96 5.49
C ASN A 305 7.38 1.71 4.47
N TRP A 306 7.23 1.41 3.18
CA TRP A 306 7.96 2.12 2.11
C TRP A 306 7.64 3.62 2.05
N ASP A 307 6.37 4.00 2.19
CA ASP A 307 5.93 5.40 2.20
C ASP A 307 6.54 6.18 3.38
N VAL A 308 6.52 5.61 4.59
CA VAL A 308 7.10 6.29 5.76
C VAL A 308 8.63 6.30 5.73
N GLU A 309 9.25 5.32 5.08
CA GLU A 309 10.71 5.29 4.87
C GLU A 309 11.17 6.41 3.96
N GLU A 310 10.44 6.64 2.86
CA GLU A 310 10.64 7.76 1.95
C GLU A 310 10.43 9.10 2.68
N LEU A 311 9.27 9.30 3.32
CA LEU A 311 8.99 10.52 4.06
C LEU A 311 10.02 10.77 5.17
N GLY A 312 10.37 9.74 5.93
CA GLY A 312 11.37 9.79 6.99
C GLY A 312 12.79 10.07 6.51
N ALA A 313 13.10 9.84 5.22
CA ALA A 313 14.37 10.24 4.60
C ALA A 313 14.41 11.73 4.26
N MET A 314 13.27 12.36 4.01
CA MET A 314 13.18 13.78 3.66
C MET A 314 12.91 14.71 4.85
N VAL A 315 12.52 14.16 6.00
CA VAL A 315 12.09 14.91 7.20
C VAL A 315 13.22 15.10 8.21
N LYS A 316 13.25 16.29 8.86
CA LYS A 316 14.18 16.63 9.95
C LYS A 316 13.42 17.18 11.18
N PRO A 317 14.02 17.14 12.39
CA PRO A 317 13.45 17.82 13.54
C PRO A 317 13.12 19.29 13.24
N GLY A 318 11.97 19.75 13.73
CA GLY A 318 11.45 21.11 13.52
C GLY A 318 10.52 21.27 12.32
N VAL A 319 10.43 20.29 11.41
CA VAL A 319 9.45 20.28 10.30
C VAL A 319 8.04 20.45 10.86
N VAL A 320 7.26 21.33 10.24
CA VAL A 320 5.89 21.63 10.66
C VAL A 320 4.95 20.53 10.18
N VAL A 321 4.05 20.08 11.05
CA VAL A 321 3.00 19.12 10.71
C VAL A 321 1.65 19.75 11.01
N LYS A 322 0.81 19.91 9.99
CA LYS A 322 -0.54 20.49 10.13
C LYS A 322 -1.59 19.40 9.96
N PHE A 323 -2.51 19.30 10.91
CA PHE A 323 -3.69 18.46 10.77
C PHE A 323 -4.85 19.30 10.25
N LEU A 324 -5.37 18.92 9.09
CA LEU A 324 -6.44 19.59 8.36
C LEU A 324 -7.67 18.67 8.30
N ASP A 325 -8.87 19.27 8.27
CA ASP A 325 -10.14 18.54 8.11
C ASP A 325 -10.40 18.19 6.65
#